data_AF-A0A387B5Y8-F1
#
_entry.id   AF-A0A387B5Y8-F1
#
_cell.length_a   1.000
_cell.length_b   1.000
_cell.length_c   1.000
_cell.angle_alpha   90.00
_cell.angle_beta   90.00
_cell.angle_gamma   90.00
#
_symmetry.space_group_name_H-M   'P 1'
#
loop_
_entity.id
_entity.type
_entity.pdbx_description
1 polymer ?
#
loop_
_entity_poly.entity_id
_entity_poly.type
_entity_poly.pdbx_seq_one_letter_code
_entity_poly.pdbx_strand_id
1 'polypeptide(L)'
;MGRVATGTLSDMSTGKLLARDVYPGWKRMAASATESIRVFTPYLDSLLARLLANAVISTPQISVVTDLSPNSGALTYRRQLLGLRQLLTAGVEVRSLPRLHAKVMVVDGKRLTVGSQNFTSYARGSRETTASFASAGSERDFLAELDRWFAESTMVDLALVEALLDGLKAELEAERDAHALVVARYEELLEEHQDRQRRLAIGVRNPSFTARLERAAATAQKRMAQASLRAWVDWTDGYYKALVVDEYADLTRWSINEADGSVGQVRLTKLYMHPVLLAPSGRMGFARLAMTRSTYVRFSVDMGAFTVGGLRFNVSVRLPKKPDEANMEIVLRPAAEYATGGLTLRLAFDGAAFEVVSCQPVDANPIRYRDNYWLDWKAVDVDELVAAVTDPANVASLTSFALQPFRYKELGTHDKNAAEFFPAHCTLTLVQVGERRVLIARAR
;
A
#
# COMPACT_ATOMS: atom_id res chain seq x y z
N MET A 1 -43.34 -24.78 24.83
CA MET A 1 -42.56 -24.15 25.91
C MET A 1 -41.26 -24.93 26.06
N GLY A 2 -40.17 -24.45 25.45
CA GLY A 2 -38.83 -25.02 25.60
C GLY A 2 -37.87 -23.90 25.95
N ARG A 3 -37.37 -23.88 27.20
CA ARG A 3 -36.36 -22.91 27.64
C ARG A 3 -35.01 -23.33 27.08
N VAL A 4 -34.46 -22.51 26.19
CA VAL A 4 -33.06 -22.58 25.78
C VAL A 4 -32.21 -22.10 26.96
N ALA A 5 -31.35 -22.97 27.49
CA ALA A 5 -30.43 -22.65 28.56
C ALA A 5 -29.36 -21.69 28.03
N THR A 6 -29.41 -20.43 28.47
CA THR A 6 -28.34 -19.47 28.30
C THR A 6 -27.24 -19.78 29.32
N GLY A 7 -26.28 -20.61 28.92
CA GLY A 7 -25.05 -20.82 29.68
C GLY A 7 -24.29 -19.50 29.80
N THR A 8 -24.18 -18.98 31.01
CA THR A 8 -23.35 -17.82 31.35
C THR A 8 -21.87 -18.17 31.10
N LEU A 9 -21.21 -17.36 30.28
CA LEU A 9 -19.76 -17.30 30.07
C LEU A 9 -19.06 -16.84 31.37
N SER A 10 -19.07 -17.67 32.40
CA SER A 10 -18.36 -17.39 33.64
C SER A 10 -17.06 -18.20 33.68
N ASP A 11 -15.96 -17.47 33.77
CA ASP A 11 -14.60 -17.91 34.10
C ASP A 11 -13.76 -18.48 32.94
N MET A 12 -13.41 -17.61 31.97
CA MET A 12 -12.26 -17.87 31.11
C MET A 12 -10.98 -17.69 31.94
N SER A 13 -10.20 -18.76 32.04
CA SER A 13 -8.83 -18.74 32.58
C SER A 13 -8.08 -17.52 32.01
N THR A 14 -7.31 -16.80 32.84
CA THR A 14 -6.59 -15.58 32.40
C THR A 14 -5.43 -15.96 31.47
N GLY A 15 -5.76 -16.31 30.23
CA GLY A 15 -4.81 -16.57 29.17
C GLY A 15 -4.06 -15.29 28.77
N LYS A 16 -2.77 -15.42 28.46
CA LYS A 16 -1.95 -14.34 27.89
C LYS A 16 -1.84 -14.55 26.38
N LEU A 17 -2.22 -13.54 25.60
CA LEU A 17 -1.99 -13.48 24.17
C LEU A 17 -0.65 -12.78 23.89
N LEU A 18 0.22 -13.42 23.10
CA LEU A 18 1.58 -12.98 22.83
C LEU A 18 1.79 -12.87 21.32
N ALA A 19 2.39 -11.77 20.86
CA ALA A 19 2.83 -11.56 19.47
C ALA A 19 4.35 -11.29 19.44
N ARG A 20 5.14 -12.25 19.94
CA ARG A 20 6.61 -12.19 20.12
C ARG A 20 7.19 -13.59 20.28
N ASP A 21 8.53 -13.74 20.19
CA ASP A 21 9.23 -15.00 20.48
C ASP A 21 8.83 -15.55 21.87
N VAL A 22 8.17 -16.71 21.89
CA VAL A 22 7.74 -17.36 23.13
C VAL A 22 8.77 -18.33 23.73
N TYR A 23 9.91 -18.54 23.06
CA TYR A 23 10.96 -19.43 23.54
C TYR A 23 11.44 -19.14 24.99
N PRO A 24 11.65 -17.87 25.43
CA PRO A 24 12.00 -17.58 26.82
C PRO A 24 10.89 -17.97 27.81
N GLY A 25 9.63 -17.97 27.37
CA GLY A 25 8.48 -18.47 28.15
C GLY A 25 8.54 -19.98 28.29
N TRP A 26 8.68 -20.69 27.16
CA TRP A 26 8.83 -22.16 27.15
C TRP A 26 10.01 -22.64 27.98
N LYS A 27 11.16 -21.95 27.92
CA LYS A 27 12.35 -22.30 28.71
C LYS A 27 12.05 -22.29 30.21
N ARG A 28 11.34 -21.27 30.69
CA ARG A 28 10.90 -21.18 32.10
C ARG A 28 9.87 -22.25 32.44
N MET A 29 8.96 -22.57 31.52
CA MET A 29 7.99 -23.66 31.71
C MET A 29 8.68 -25.01 31.85
N ALA A 30 9.60 -25.36 30.95
CA ALA A 30 10.39 -26.59 31.02
C ALA A 30 11.17 -26.70 32.33
N ALA A 31 11.89 -25.64 32.71
CA ALA A 31 12.70 -25.61 33.94
C ALA A 31 11.91 -25.71 35.24
N SER A 32 10.60 -25.45 35.20
CA SER A 32 9.71 -25.56 36.36
C SER A 32 8.74 -26.73 36.25
N ALA A 33 8.94 -27.64 35.30
CA ALA A 33 8.17 -28.88 35.23
C ALA A 33 8.51 -29.78 36.43
N THR A 34 7.52 -30.49 36.95
CA THR A 34 7.69 -31.39 38.12
C THR A 34 7.21 -32.81 37.83
N GLU A 35 6.29 -32.98 36.88
CA GLU A 35 5.62 -34.25 36.59
C GLU A 35 5.83 -34.69 35.15
N SER A 36 5.61 -33.79 34.18
CA SER A 36 5.69 -34.15 32.75
C SER A 36 5.85 -32.94 31.85
N ILE A 37 6.44 -33.17 30.67
CA ILE A 37 6.42 -32.24 29.55
C ILE A 37 5.96 -33.00 28.31
N ARG A 38 4.97 -32.46 27.60
CA ARG A 38 4.55 -32.97 26.29
C ARG A 38 4.55 -31.85 25.25
N VAL A 39 5.20 -32.10 24.12
CA VAL A 39 5.25 -31.17 22.99
C VAL A 39 4.57 -31.79 21.79
N PHE A 40 3.67 -31.05 21.14
CA PHE A 40 3.12 -31.38 19.84
C PHE A 40 3.63 -30.35 18.85
N THR A 41 4.32 -30.77 17.79
CA THR A 41 4.83 -29.84 16.78
C THR A 41 5.01 -30.53 15.42
N PRO A 42 4.51 -29.95 14.29
CA PRO A 42 4.82 -30.50 12.97
C PRO A 42 6.32 -30.43 12.68
N TYR A 43 6.98 -29.36 13.13
CA TYR A 43 8.35 -29.05 12.76
C TYR A 43 9.18 -28.73 14.00
N LEU A 44 10.40 -29.25 14.04
CA LEU A 44 11.36 -29.03 15.12
C LEU A 44 12.78 -29.04 14.55
N ASP A 45 13.73 -28.49 15.30
CA ASP A 45 15.16 -28.72 15.10
C ASP A 45 15.87 -28.88 16.45
N SER A 46 17.20 -28.79 16.49
CA SER A 46 18.00 -28.87 17.72
C SER A 46 17.64 -27.82 18.79
N LEU A 47 16.85 -26.80 18.45
CA LEU A 47 16.26 -25.88 19.42
C LEU A 47 15.39 -26.62 20.45
N LEU A 48 14.60 -27.62 20.03
CA LEU A 48 13.72 -28.35 20.95
C LEU A 48 14.52 -29.18 21.96
N ALA A 49 15.58 -29.86 21.53
CA ALA A 49 16.47 -30.57 22.43
C ALA A 49 17.12 -29.61 23.45
N ARG A 50 17.61 -28.45 23.01
CA ARG A 50 18.15 -27.41 23.90
C ARG A 50 17.11 -26.81 24.85
N LEU A 51 15.86 -26.71 24.42
CA LEU A 51 14.75 -26.27 25.26
C LEU A 51 14.50 -27.27 26.39
N LEU A 52 14.32 -28.54 26.03
CA LEU A 52 13.97 -29.61 26.96
C LEU A 52 15.11 -29.99 27.90
N ALA A 53 16.37 -29.75 27.51
CA ALA A 53 17.53 -29.87 28.39
C ALA A 53 17.51 -28.93 29.62
N ASN A 54 16.59 -27.96 29.66
CA ASN A 54 16.39 -27.13 30.86
C ASN A 54 15.46 -27.77 31.89
N ALA A 55 14.78 -28.88 31.56
CA ALA A 55 13.88 -29.57 32.46
C ALA A 55 14.65 -30.27 33.59
N VAL A 56 14.09 -30.26 34.80
CA VAL A 56 14.66 -30.92 35.99
C VAL A 56 14.09 -32.31 36.23
N ILE A 57 13.06 -32.70 35.47
CA ILE A 57 12.43 -34.03 35.51
C ILE A 57 13.24 -35.04 34.72
N SER A 58 12.99 -36.33 34.97
CA SER A 58 13.65 -37.40 34.23
C SER A 58 13.21 -37.43 32.76
N THR A 59 14.11 -37.81 31.85
CA THR A 59 13.84 -37.81 30.41
C THR A 59 12.68 -38.72 29.97
N PRO A 60 12.37 -39.85 30.62
CA PRO A 60 11.16 -40.63 30.33
C PRO A 60 9.84 -39.89 30.64
N GLN A 61 9.87 -38.80 31.41
CA GLN A 61 8.69 -37.95 31.67
C GLN A 61 8.50 -36.86 30.60
N ILE A 62 9.34 -36.84 29.58
CA ILE A 62 9.33 -35.88 28.49
C ILE A 62 8.93 -36.61 27.21
N SER A 63 7.90 -36.12 26.52
CA SER A 63 7.43 -36.67 25.26
C SER A 63 7.26 -35.62 24.17
N VAL A 64 7.55 -36.02 22.93
CA VAL A 64 7.43 -35.19 21.73
C VAL A 64 6.62 -35.95 20.68
N VAL A 65 5.50 -35.38 20.26
CA VAL A 65 4.69 -35.86 19.13
C VAL A 65 4.95 -34.94 17.94
N THR A 66 5.33 -35.52 16.80
CA THR A 66 5.64 -34.78 15.58
C THR A 66 5.05 -35.43 14.34
N ASP A 67 5.01 -34.74 13.21
CA ASP A 67 4.76 -35.37 11.91
C ASP A 67 6.12 -35.73 11.30
N LEU A 68 6.42 -37.03 11.17
CA LEU A 68 7.68 -37.51 10.60
C LEU A 68 7.71 -37.47 9.06
N SER A 69 6.68 -36.96 8.39
CA SER A 69 6.67 -36.87 6.93
C SER A 69 7.60 -35.76 6.40
N PRO A 70 8.22 -35.94 5.22
CA PRO A 70 9.08 -34.93 4.60
C PRO A 70 8.30 -33.78 3.93
N ASN A 71 6.98 -33.67 4.15
CA ASN A 71 6.10 -32.70 3.49
C ASN A 71 6.47 -31.23 3.79
N SER A 72 7.34 -30.99 4.77
CA SER A 72 7.91 -29.68 5.10
C SER A 72 9.01 -29.18 4.15
N GLY A 73 9.41 -30.00 3.16
CA GLY A 73 10.63 -29.84 2.36
C GLY A 73 11.86 -30.46 3.02
N ALA A 74 12.84 -30.93 2.23
CA ALA A 74 14.01 -31.66 2.72
C ALA A 74 14.89 -30.84 3.66
N LEU A 75 15.04 -29.54 3.43
CA LEU A 75 15.90 -28.71 4.29
C LEU A 75 15.39 -28.67 5.73
N THR A 76 14.09 -28.48 5.88
CA THR A 76 13.41 -28.54 7.18
C THR A 76 13.49 -29.96 7.73
N TYR A 77 13.26 -30.96 6.87
CA TYR A 77 13.24 -32.36 7.25
C TYR A 77 14.58 -32.87 7.80
N ARG A 78 15.71 -32.54 7.15
CA ARG A 78 17.04 -32.91 7.65
C ARG A 78 17.30 -32.33 9.04
N ARG A 79 16.96 -31.06 9.27
CA ARG A 79 17.11 -30.40 10.57
C ARG A 79 16.23 -31.05 11.64
N GLN A 80 15.03 -31.45 11.26
CA GLN A 80 14.12 -32.21 12.10
C GLN A 80 14.70 -33.57 12.47
N LEU A 81 15.17 -34.37 11.52
CA LEU A 81 15.82 -35.66 11.80
C LEU A 81 17.03 -35.51 12.73
N LEU A 82 17.85 -34.48 12.54
CA LEU A 82 18.97 -34.19 13.46
C LEU A 82 18.51 -33.81 14.87
N GLY A 83 17.42 -33.04 14.99
CA GLY A 83 16.79 -32.71 16.27
C GLY A 83 16.19 -33.95 16.95
N LEU A 84 15.51 -34.81 16.19
CA LEU A 84 14.95 -36.08 16.67
C LEU A 84 16.03 -37.00 17.20
N ARG A 85 17.15 -37.14 16.47
CA ARG A 85 18.32 -37.90 16.93
C ARG A 85 18.80 -37.42 18.31
N GLN A 86 18.92 -36.10 18.50
CA GLN A 86 19.34 -35.53 19.79
C GLN A 86 18.34 -35.84 20.92
N LEU A 87 17.04 -35.76 20.65
CA LEU A 87 15.99 -36.09 21.62
C LEU A 87 16.04 -37.56 22.02
N LEU A 88 16.11 -38.45 21.04
CA LEU A 88 16.16 -39.90 21.25
C LEU A 88 17.43 -40.33 21.99
N THR A 89 18.60 -39.77 21.65
CA THR A 89 19.85 -40.02 22.38
C THR A 89 19.77 -39.55 23.85
N ALA A 90 19.00 -38.50 24.13
CA ALA A 90 18.76 -38.05 25.51
C ALA A 90 17.72 -38.91 26.27
N GLY A 91 17.10 -39.90 25.63
CA GLY A 91 16.06 -40.73 26.23
C GLY A 91 14.68 -40.06 26.30
N VAL A 92 14.44 -39.01 25.51
CA VAL A 92 13.11 -38.41 25.34
C VAL A 92 12.24 -39.34 24.49
N GLU A 93 10.98 -39.54 24.90
CA GLU A 93 10.01 -40.29 24.09
C GLU A 93 9.61 -39.48 22.85
N VAL A 94 9.84 -40.03 21.66
CA VAL A 94 9.41 -39.42 20.40
C VAL A 94 8.36 -40.29 19.72
N ARG A 95 7.29 -39.65 19.25
CA ARG A 95 6.19 -40.29 18.53
C ARG A 95 5.87 -39.53 17.25
N SER A 96 5.39 -40.27 16.25
CA SER A 96 4.93 -39.75 14.96
C SER A 96 3.40 -39.81 14.88
N LEU A 97 2.78 -38.70 14.48
CA LEU A 97 1.36 -38.61 14.17
C LEU A 97 1.21 -37.93 12.79
N PRO A 98 0.78 -38.66 11.75
CA PRO A 98 0.60 -38.10 10.42
C PRO A 98 -0.34 -36.90 10.40
N ARG A 99 0.00 -35.86 9.64
CA ARG A 99 -0.77 -34.61 9.51
C ARG A 99 -0.92 -33.81 10.80
N LEU A 100 -0.10 -34.07 11.82
CA LEU A 100 -0.04 -33.21 13.01
C LEU A 100 0.49 -31.83 12.60
N HIS A 101 -0.31 -30.79 12.81
CA HIS A 101 0.10 -29.40 12.58
C HIS A 101 -0.11 -28.49 13.81
N ALA A 102 -0.36 -29.09 14.98
CA ALA A 102 -0.47 -28.36 16.24
C ALA A 102 0.91 -27.92 16.74
N LYS A 103 0.99 -26.75 17.39
CA LYS A 103 2.21 -26.26 18.04
C LYS A 103 1.89 -25.96 19.49
N VAL A 104 2.07 -26.99 20.31
CA VAL A 104 1.58 -27.02 21.67
C VAL A 104 2.68 -27.50 22.60
N MET A 105 2.81 -26.84 23.75
CA MET A 105 3.57 -27.37 24.89
C MET A 105 2.64 -27.46 26.08
N VAL A 106 2.55 -28.65 26.66
CA VAL A 106 1.84 -28.95 27.91
C VAL A 106 2.87 -29.32 28.97
N VAL A 107 2.75 -28.72 30.15
CA VAL A 107 3.62 -28.99 31.30
C VAL A 107 2.76 -29.34 32.51
N ASP A 108 3.07 -30.49 33.12
CA ASP A 108 2.41 -31.06 34.30
C ASP A 108 0.89 -31.20 34.16
N GLY A 109 0.38 -31.33 32.93
CA GLY A 109 -1.06 -31.34 32.62
C GLY A 109 -1.81 -30.06 33.00
N LYS A 110 -1.09 -28.99 33.36
CA LYS A 110 -1.65 -27.77 33.98
C LYS A 110 -1.33 -26.51 33.20
N ARG A 111 -0.14 -26.42 32.61
CA ARG A 111 0.30 -25.22 31.88
C ARG A 111 0.37 -25.52 30.39
N LEU A 112 -0.21 -24.63 29.60
CA LEU A 112 -0.41 -24.83 28.18
C LEU A 112 0.07 -23.62 27.40
N THR A 113 0.71 -23.85 26.26
CA THR A 113 0.83 -22.86 25.19
C THR A 113 0.34 -23.44 23.89
N VAL A 114 -0.36 -22.64 23.09
CA VAL A 114 -0.84 -23.00 21.75
C VAL A 114 -0.72 -21.79 20.84
N GLY A 115 -0.20 -21.98 19.63
CA GLY A 115 0.05 -20.84 18.74
C GLY A 115 0.57 -21.24 17.36
N SER A 116 1.13 -20.26 16.67
CA SER A 116 1.73 -20.40 15.35
C SER A 116 3.24 -20.68 15.37
N GLN A 117 3.93 -20.40 16.49
CA GLN A 117 5.37 -20.62 16.61
C GLN A 117 5.73 -22.12 16.66
N ASN A 118 6.52 -22.60 15.70
CA ASN A 118 7.12 -23.95 15.75
C ASN A 118 8.32 -24.01 16.70
N PHE A 119 8.76 -25.21 17.06
CA PHE A 119 9.94 -25.44 17.90
C PHE A 119 11.23 -25.49 17.06
N THR A 120 11.40 -24.49 16.17
CA THR A 120 12.54 -24.36 15.27
C THR A 120 13.30 -23.06 15.51
N SER A 121 14.59 -23.06 15.21
CA SER A 121 15.45 -21.87 15.29
C SER A 121 14.96 -20.76 14.35
N TYR A 122 14.40 -21.12 13.19
CA TYR A 122 13.80 -20.18 12.24
C TYR A 122 12.61 -19.41 12.86
N ALA A 123 11.70 -20.11 13.53
CA ALA A 123 10.48 -19.52 14.07
C ALA A 123 10.73 -18.45 15.16
N ARG A 124 11.92 -18.43 15.77
CA ARG A 124 12.31 -17.40 16.76
C ARG A 124 12.50 -16.01 16.16
N GLY A 125 12.83 -15.93 14.87
CA GLY A 125 12.92 -14.67 14.12
C GLY A 125 11.64 -14.32 13.38
N SER A 126 10.63 -15.19 13.42
CA SER A 126 9.37 -15.04 12.69
C SER A 126 8.35 -14.20 13.48
N ARG A 127 7.36 -13.68 12.75
CA ARG A 127 6.21 -12.98 13.35
C ARG A 127 5.16 -14.02 13.74
N GLU A 128 5.19 -14.44 15.01
CA GLU A 128 4.34 -15.51 15.53
C GLU A 128 3.37 -15.00 16.61
N THR A 129 2.27 -15.73 16.79
CA THR A 129 1.28 -15.49 17.84
C THR A 129 1.02 -16.74 18.66
N THR A 130 0.91 -16.56 19.98
CA THR A 130 0.75 -17.68 20.92
C THR A 130 -0.17 -17.26 22.07
N ALA A 131 -1.10 -18.13 22.42
CA ALA A 131 -1.85 -18.05 23.66
C ALA A 131 -1.19 -18.94 24.72
N SER A 132 -1.04 -18.41 25.94
CA SER A 132 -0.47 -19.12 27.09
C SER A 132 -1.46 -19.13 28.24
N PHE A 133 -1.75 -20.31 28.75
CA PHE A 133 -2.73 -20.54 29.80
C PHE A 133 -2.07 -21.16 31.03
N ALA A 134 -2.34 -20.59 32.19
CA ALA A 134 -2.02 -21.18 33.48
C ALA A 134 -3.30 -21.81 34.02
N SER A 135 -3.38 -23.15 34.00
CA SER A 135 -4.45 -24.02 34.53
C SER A 135 -5.68 -23.31 35.10
N ALA A 136 -6.81 -23.35 34.40
CA ALA A 136 -8.10 -23.29 35.08
C ALA A 136 -9.18 -24.03 34.27
N GLY A 137 -9.27 -25.36 34.47
CA GLY A 137 -10.45 -26.22 34.31
C GLY A 137 -11.20 -26.30 32.97
N SER A 138 -11.15 -25.24 32.17
CA SER A 138 -11.91 -24.99 30.95
C SER A 138 -11.25 -25.64 29.73
N GLU A 139 -9.97 -25.99 29.83
CA GLU A 139 -9.21 -26.66 28.77
C GLU A 139 -9.23 -28.20 28.86
N ARG A 140 -10.08 -28.79 29.73
CA ARG A 140 -10.14 -30.26 29.92
C ARG A 140 -10.38 -31.02 28.63
N ASP A 141 -11.34 -30.57 27.83
CA ASP A 141 -11.68 -31.23 26.55
C ASP A 141 -10.51 -31.12 25.56
N PHE A 142 -9.81 -29.99 25.56
CA PHE A 142 -8.63 -29.78 24.73
C PHE A 142 -7.47 -30.69 25.15
N LEU A 143 -7.21 -30.83 26.46
CA LEU A 143 -6.19 -31.73 26.97
C LEU A 143 -6.52 -33.20 26.70
N ALA A 144 -7.79 -33.61 26.86
CA ALA A 144 -8.24 -34.96 26.55
C ALA A 144 -8.05 -35.31 25.07
N GLU A 145 -8.27 -34.35 24.17
CA GLU A 145 -8.01 -34.52 22.74
C GLU A 145 -6.51 -34.68 22.43
N LEU A 146 -5.63 -33.92 23.10
CA LEU A 146 -4.19 -34.11 22.99
C LEU A 146 -3.73 -35.47 23.52
N ASP A 147 -4.33 -35.96 24.62
CA ASP A 147 -4.07 -37.30 25.13
C ASP A 147 -4.48 -38.38 24.12
N ARG A 148 -5.61 -38.19 23.43
CA ARG A 148 -6.04 -39.07 22.34
C ARG A 148 -5.05 -39.08 21.18
N TRP A 149 -4.60 -37.90 20.72
CA TRP A 149 -3.58 -37.79 19.66
C TRP A 149 -2.26 -38.45 20.07
N PHE A 150 -1.88 -38.33 21.34
CA PHE A 150 -0.71 -39.01 21.87
C PHE A 150 -0.88 -40.54 21.82
N ALA A 151 -2.03 -41.06 22.25
CA ALA A 151 -2.34 -42.49 22.19
C ALA A 151 -2.38 -43.05 20.76
N GLU A 152 -2.88 -42.28 19.79
CA GLU A 152 -2.96 -42.64 18.37
C GLU A 152 -1.60 -42.60 17.65
N SER A 153 -0.63 -41.84 18.18
CA SER A 153 0.68 -41.70 17.57
C SER A 153 1.56 -42.95 17.71
N THR A 154 2.49 -43.16 16.78
CA THR A 154 3.39 -44.32 16.75
C THR A 154 4.77 -43.98 17.30
N MET A 155 5.36 -44.87 18.10
CA MET A 155 6.73 -44.69 18.60
C MET A 155 7.74 -44.54 17.45
N VAL A 156 8.70 -43.63 17.63
CA VAL A 156 9.85 -43.44 16.75
C VAL A 156 11.10 -43.84 17.53
N ASP A 157 11.91 -44.72 16.98
CA ASP A 157 13.19 -45.12 17.58
C ASP A 157 14.39 -44.48 16.88
N LEU A 158 15.55 -44.59 17.52
CA LEU A 158 16.80 -44.03 17.02
C LEU A 158 17.22 -44.69 15.70
N ALA A 159 17.02 -46.00 15.57
CA ALA A 159 17.43 -46.76 14.40
C ALA A 159 16.71 -46.29 13.13
N LEU A 160 15.40 -46.01 13.21
CA LEU A 160 14.63 -45.44 12.11
C LEU A 160 15.16 -44.07 11.69
N VAL A 161 15.45 -43.19 12.66
CA VAL A 161 15.96 -41.84 12.36
C VAL A 161 17.35 -41.89 11.71
N GLU A 162 18.22 -42.80 12.16
CA GLU A 162 19.53 -43.03 11.55
C GLU A 162 19.40 -43.59 10.13
N ALA A 163 18.53 -44.58 9.92
CA ALA A 163 18.26 -45.13 8.59
C ALA A 163 17.72 -44.07 7.61
N LEU A 164 16.86 -43.14 8.07
CA LEU A 164 16.36 -42.03 7.25
C LEU A 164 17.45 -41.01 6.93
N LEU A 165 18.32 -40.67 7.89
CA LEU A 165 19.43 -39.74 7.67
C LEU A 165 20.44 -40.29 6.65
N ASP A 166 20.75 -41.58 6.75
CA ASP A 166 21.70 -42.24 5.86
C ASP A 166 21.09 -42.53 4.49
N GLY A 167 19.87 -43.05 4.46
CA GLY A 167 19.17 -43.46 3.24
C GLY A 167 18.71 -42.32 2.35
N LEU A 168 18.55 -41.10 2.89
CA LEU A 168 18.11 -39.92 2.13
C LEU A 168 19.23 -38.90 1.89
N LYS A 169 20.47 -39.23 2.24
CA LYS A 169 21.57 -38.25 2.25
C LYS A 169 21.73 -37.54 0.89
N ALA A 170 21.71 -38.30 -0.21
CA ALA A 170 21.90 -37.76 -1.55
C ALA A 170 20.75 -36.84 -1.97
N GLU A 171 19.50 -37.23 -1.69
CA GLU A 171 18.29 -36.47 -1.99
C GLU A 171 18.25 -35.17 -1.17
N LEU A 172 18.60 -35.23 0.11
CA LEU A 172 18.68 -34.06 1.00
C LEU A 172 19.77 -33.08 0.54
N GLU A 173 20.88 -33.57 -0.01
CA GLU A 173 21.95 -32.74 -0.58
C GLU A 173 21.52 -32.10 -1.90
N ALA A 174 20.89 -32.86 -2.80
CA ALA A 174 20.38 -32.35 -4.07
C ALA A 174 19.31 -31.27 -3.87
N GLU A 175 18.36 -31.46 -2.95
CA GLU A 175 17.34 -30.44 -2.67
C GLU A 175 17.95 -29.18 -2.04
N ARG A 176 18.97 -29.30 -1.18
CA ARG A 176 19.66 -28.14 -0.62
C ARG A 176 20.23 -27.25 -1.73
N ASP A 177 20.88 -27.86 -2.70
CA ASP A 177 21.52 -27.14 -3.79
C ASP A 177 20.45 -26.50 -4.71
N ALA A 178 19.34 -27.20 -4.97
CA ALA A 178 18.19 -26.64 -5.69
C ALA A 178 17.54 -25.45 -4.95
N HIS A 179 17.35 -25.55 -3.63
CA HIS A 179 16.81 -24.47 -2.82
C HIS A 179 17.74 -23.25 -2.81
N ALA A 180 19.06 -23.46 -2.71
CA ALA A 180 20.03 -22.36 -2.78
C ALA A 180 19.93 -21.59 -4.11
N LEU A 181 19.74 -22.31 -5.22
CA LEU A 181 19.51 -21.69 -6.54
C LEU A 181 18.22 -20.87 -6.58
N VAL A 182 17.12 -21.39 -6.02
CA VAL A 182 15.84 -20.66 -5.96
C VAL A 182 15.94 -19.39 -5.12
N VAL A 183 16.61 -19.45 -3.96
CA VAL A 183 16.84 -18.28 -3.10
C VAL A 183 17.65 -17.21 -3.84
N ALA A 184 18.76 -17.59 -4.48
CA ALA A 184 19.59 -16.66 -5.25
C ALA A 184 18.78 -15.99 -6.38
N ARG A 185 17.98 -16.77 -7.12
CA ARG A 185 17.13 -16.23 -8.19
C ARG A 185 16.03 -15.31 -7.65
N TYR A 186 15.46 -15.63 -6.50
CA TYR A 186 14.46 -14.79 -5.85
C TYR A 186 15.07 -13.44 -5.43
N GLU A 187 16.26 -13.43 -4.82
CA GLU A 187 16.96 -12.21 -4.41
C GLU A 187 17.27 -11.31 -5.60
N GLU A 188 17.78 -11.88 -6.70
CA GLU A 188 18.02 -11.18 -7.96
C GLU A 188 16.74 -10.53 -8.51
N LEU A 189 15.64 -11.30 -8.62
CA LEU A 189 14.36 -10.79 -9.12
C LEU A 189 13.75 -9.71 -8.20
N LEU A 190 13.96 -9.84 -6.89
CA LEU A 190 13.50 -8.84 -5.92
C LEU A 190 14.28 -7.53 -6.07
N GLU A 191 15.60 -7.60 -6.24
CA GLU A 191 16.44 -6.44 -6.51
C GLU A 191 16.06 -5.76 -7.83
N GLU A 192 15.89 -6.51 -8.93
CA GLU A 192 15.43 -5.99 -10.21
C GLU A 192 14.07 -5.29 -10.10
N HIS A 193 13.14 -5.88 -9.33
CA HIS A 193 11.83 -5.28 -9.10
C HIS A 193 11.96 -3.96 -8.33
N GLN A 194 12.74 -3.94 -7.26
CA GLN A 194 12.98 -2.72 -6.47
C GLN A 194 13.67 -1.64 -7.32
N ASP A 195 14.63 -2.01 -8.15
CA ASP A 195 15.28 -1.11 -9.09
C ASP A 195 14.33 -0.57 -10.13
N ARG A 196 13.44 -1.41 -10.67
CA ARG A 196 12.39 -0.95 -11.56
C ARG A 196 11.46 0.02 -10.86
N GLN A 197 11.06 -0.24 -9.61
CA GLN A 197 10.26 0.70 -8.82
C GLN A 197 11.02 2.01 -8.56
N ARG A 198 12.32 1.95 -8.24
CA ARG A 198 13.19 3.13 -8.09
C ARG A 198 13.28 3.92 -9.39
N ARG A 199 13.51 3.26 -10.52
CA ARG A 199 13.57 3.88 -11.86
C ARG A 199 12.22 4.44 -12.27
N LEU A 200 11.10 3.79 -11.96
CA LEU A 200 9.77 4.34 -12.19
C LEU A 200 9.45 5.52 -11.26
N ALA A 201 9.98 5.52 -10.04
CA ALA A 201 9.86 6.64 -9.12
C ALA A 201 10.75 7.83 -9.54
N ILE A 202 11.90 7.56 -10.17
CA ILE A 202 12.90 8.56 -10.58
C ILE A 202 12.71 9.02 -12.04
N GLY A 203 12.13 8.18 -12.91
CA GLY A 203 12.26 8.28 -14.37
C GLY A 203 10.97 8.01 -15.13
N VAL A 204 10.09 9.01 -15.14
CA VAL A 204 9.52 9.59 -16.37
C VAL A 204 9.45 11.08 -16.13
N ARG A 205 10.61 11.74 -16.16
CA ARG A 205 10.71 13.19 -16.11
C ARG A 205 11.63 13.61 -17.23
N ASN A 206 11.07 14.18 -18.29
CA ASN A 206 11.85 14.89 -19.28
C ASN A 206 12.71 15.93 -18.51
N PRO A 207 14.06 15.80 -18.48
CA PRO A 207 14.92 16.68 -17.67
C PRO A 207 14.71 18.15 -18.02
N SER A 208 14.39 18.43 -19.29
CA SER A 208 14.08 19.79 -19.75
C SER A 208 12.77 20.33 -19.18
N PHE A 209 11.73 19.50 -19.08
CA PHE A 209 10.44 19.86 -18.48
C PHE A 209 10.56 20.10 -16.97
N THR A 210 11.31 19.24 -16.28
CA THR A 210 11.57 19.39 -14.84
C THR A 210 12.38 20.64 -14.55
N ALA A 211 13.46 20.89 -15.31
CA ALA A 211 14.27 22.09 -15.18
C ALA A 211 13.50 23.38 -15.55
N ARG A 212 12.52 23.30 -16.47
CA ARG A 212 11.59 24.40 -16.75
C ARG A 212 10.64 24.64 -15.59
N LEU A 213 10.03 23.60 -15.02
CA LEU A 213 9.17 23.69 -13.84
C LEU A 213 9.90 24.27 -12.63
N GLU A 214 11.14 23.87 -12.39
CA GLU A 214 11.96 24.42 -11.31
C GLU A 214 12.30 25.89 -11.55
N ARG A 215 12.65 26.27 -12.79
CA ARG A 215 12.89 27.66 -13.17
C ARG A 215 11.62 28.49 -13.05
N ALA A 216 10.48 27.98 -13.49
CA ALA A 216 9.19 28.66 -13.41
C ALA A 216 8.75 28.82 -11.95
N ALA A 217 8.90 27.80 -11.10
CA ALA A 217 8.64 27.91 -9.66
C ALA A 217 9.59 28.91 -8.98
N ALA A 218 10.88 28.90 -9.32
CA ALA A 218 11.85 29.88 -8.79
C ALA A 218 11.57 31.30 -9.30
N THR A 219 11.15 31.44 -10.56
CA THR A 219 10.80 32.73 -11.18
C THR A 219 9.48 33.25 -10.62
N ALA A 220 8.50 32.39 -10.38
CA ALA A 220 7.27 32.72 -9.69
C ALA A 220 7.57 33.24 -8.28
N GLN A 221 8.45 32.57 -7.54
CA GLN A 221 8.91 33.03 -6.23
C GLN A 221 9.60 34.40 -6.30
N LYS A 222 10.30 34.71 -7.40
CA LYS A 222 10.94 36.03 -7.62
C LYS A 222 9.98 37.11 -8.11
N ARG A 223 9.06 36.79 -9.03
CA ARG A 223 8.07 37.71 -9.63
C ARG A 223 6.92 38.03 -8.68
N MET A 224 6.61 37.12 -7.76
CA MET A 224 5.53 37.26 -6.76
C MET A 224 6.06 37.20 -5.33
N ALA A 225 7.30 37.67 -5.16
CA ALA A 225 8.00 37.73 -3.88
C ALA A 225 7.27 38.66 -2.89
N GLN A 226 6.17 38.19 -2.29
CA GLN A 226 5.75 38.58 -0.94
C GLN A 226 4.65 37.70 -0.32
N ALA A 227 3.96 36.82 -1.05
CA ALA A 227 3.04 35.84 -0.42
C ALA A 227 3.42 34.40 -0.79
N SER A 228 4.22 33.78 0.08
CA SER A 228 4.40 32.33 0.11
C SER A 228 3.79 31.80 1.40
N LEU A 229 2.94 30.80 1.30
CA LEU A 229 2.35 30.17 2.48
C LEU A 229 3.08 28.86 2.76
N ARG A 230 3.47 28.66 4.02
CA ARG A 230 3.93 27.36 4.49
C ARG A 230 2.70 26.48 4.66
N ALA A 231 2.74 25.28 4.11
CA ALA A 231 1.66 24.33 4.19
C ALA A 231 2.19 22.93 4.47
N TRP A 232 1.38 22.11 5.14
CA TRP A 232 1.71 20.72 5.41
C TRP A 232 0.45 19.86 5.40
N VAL A 233 0.63 18.56 5.24
CA VAL A 233 -0.46 17.60 5.31
C VAL A 233 -0.59 17.12 6.75
N ASP A 234 -1.74 17.39 7.37
CA ASP A 234 -2.00 17.06 8.77
C ASP A 234 -3.37 16.42 8.97
N TRP A 235 -3.51 15.67 10.06
CA TRP A 235 -4.77 15.13 10.50
C TRP A 235 -5.71 16.26 10.93
N THR A 236 -6.91 16.23 10.38
CA THR A 236 -7.97 17.19 10.66
C THR A 236 -9.12 16.45 11.32
N ASP A 237 -9.53 16.95 12.49
CA ASP A 237 -10.65 16.41 13.27
C ASP A 237 -10.51 14.90 13.60
N GLY A 238 -9.30 14.32 13.50
CA GLY A 238 -9.00 12.91 13.79
C GLY A 238 -9.43 11.88 12.72
N TYR A 239 -10.05 12.30 11.62
CA TYR A 239 -10.65 11.36 10.65
C TYR A 239 -9.98 11.34 9.27
N TYR A 240 -9.32 12.42 8.86
CA TYR A 240 -8.71 12.50 7.52
C TYR A 240 -7.53 13.46 7.51
N LYS A 241 -6.69 13.35 6.49
CA LYS A 241 -5.56 14.25 6.27
C LYS A 241 -5.91 15.34 5.27
N ALA A 242 -5.57 16.59 5.58
CA ALA A 242 -5.80 17.76 4.74
C ALA A 242 -4.50 18.54 4.56
N LEU A 243 -4.40 19.30 3.47
CA LEU A 243 -3.40 20.35 3.40
C LEU A 243 -3.85 21.49 4.31
N VAL A 244 -3.05 21.86 5.29
CA VAL A 244 -3.28 22.98 6.21
C VAL A 244 -2.20 24.03 6.03
N VAL A 245 -2.54 25.28 6.29
CA VAL A 245 -1.58 26.38 6.42
C VAL A 245 -1.54 26.85 7.87
N ASP A 246 -0.60 27.74 8.18
CA ASP A 246 -0.52 28.44 9.46
C ASP A 246 -1.88 29.05 9.88
N GLU A 247 -2.18 29.10 11.17
CA GLU A 247 -3.46 29.57 11.69
C GLU A 247 -3.74 31.05 11.35
N TYR A 248 -2.69 31.83 11.12
CA TYR A 248 -2.79 33.23 10.70
C TYR A 248 -2.77 33.41 9.17
N ALA A 249 -2.60 32.32 8.41
CA ALA A 249 -2.61 32.35 6.95
C ALA A 249 -4.01 32.10 6.38
N ASP A 250 -4.31 32.76 5.25
CA ASP A 250 -5.56 32.59 4.52
C ASP A 250 -5.26 32.20 3.07
N LEU A 251 -5.50 30.93 2.72
CA LEU A 251 -5.40 30.39 1.36
C LEU A 251 -6.30 31.14 0.35
N THR A 252 -7.27 31.93 0.81
CA THR A 252 -8.17 32.72 -0.02
C THR A 252 -7.77 34.18 -0.17
N ARG A 253 -6.72 34.66 0.53
CA ARG A 253 -6.24 36.05 0.45
C ARG A 253 -4.73 36.09 0.23
N TRP A 254 -4.33 36.68 -0.88
CA TRP A 254 -2.94 36.75 -1.30
C TRP A 254 -2.55 38.19 -1.54
N SER A 255 -1.43 38.62 -0.97
CA SER A 255 -0.80 39.89 -1.34
C SER A 255 0.10 39.64 -2.54
N ILE A 256 -0.09 40.42 -3.61
CA ILE A 256 0.71 40.34 -4.82
C ILE A 256 1.39 41.69 -5.06
N ASN A 257 2.63 41.66 -5.53
CA ASN A 257 3.29 42.88 -5.97
C ASN A 257 2.87 43.14 -7.42
N GLU A 258 2.31 44.30 -7.67
CA GLU A 258 1.98 44.78 -9.00
C GLU A 258 3.26 45.27 -9.71
N ALA A 259 3.17 45.44 -11.04
CA ALA A 259 4.31 45.85 -11.85
C ALA A 259 4.87 47.24 -11.49
N ASP A 260 4.06 48.10 -10.88
CA ASP A 260 4.43 49.44 -10.41
C ASP A 260 5.06 49.44 -8.99
N GLY A 261 5.21 48.25 -8.38
CA GLY A 261 5.74 48.08 -7.04
C GLY A 261 4.72 48.24 -5.91
N SER A 262 3.44 48.53 -6.23
CA SER A 262 2.36 48.53 -5.25
C SER A 262 2.00 47.11 -4.82
N VAL A 263 1.40 46.96 -3.63
CA VAL A 263 0.93 45.67 -3.14
C VAL A 263 -0.58 45.57 -3.36
N GLY A 264 -0.98 44.79 -4.37
CA GLY A 264 -2.36 44.40 -4.62
C GLY A 264 -2.82 43.26 -3.71
N GLN A 265 -4.12 43.13 -3.53
CA GLN A 265 -4.74 41.98 -2.86
C GLN A 265 -5.56 41.17 -3.84
N VAL A 266 -5.24 39.88 -3.97
CA VAL A 266 -6.04 38.90 -4.71
C VAL A 266 -6.84 38.07 -3.74
N ARG A 267 -8.16 38.03 -3.96
CA ARG A 267 -9.07 37.18 -3.20
C ARG A 267 -9.53 36.01 -4.06
N LEU A 268 -9.17 34.79 -3.66
CA LEU A 268 -9.69 33.56 -4.27
C LEU A 268 -11.05 33.23 -3.67
N THR A 269 -11.98 32.75 -4.49
CA THR A 269 -13.32 32.39 -3.99
C THR A 269 -13.24 31.16 -3.09
N LYS A 270 -13.72 31.30 -1.84
CA LYS A 270 -13.76 30.22 -0.86
C LYS A 270 -14.66 29.07 -1.33
N LEU A 271 -14.24 27.84 -1.05
CA LEU A 271 -14.89 26.57 -1.41
C LEU A 271 -14.98 26.28 -2.91
N TYR A 272 -14.30 27.07 -3.75
CA TYR A 272 -14.13 26.78 -5.16
C TYR A 272 -12.91 25.88 -5.37
N MET A 273 -12.95 25.15 -6.46
CA MET A 273 -11.86 24.36 -7.01
C MET A 273 -10.95 25.29 -7.80
N HIS A 274 -9.70 25.44 -7.35
CA HIS A 274 -8.68 26.27 -8.00
C HIS A 274 -7.57 25.39 -8.56
N PRO A 275 -7.04 25.69 -9.76
CA PRO A 275 -5.96 24.90 -10.33
C PRO A 275 -4.70 24.99 -9.46
N VAL A 276 -4.03 23.85 -9.30
CA VAL A 276 -2.79 23.72 -8.54
C VAL A 276 -1.79 22.83 -9.29
N LEU A 277 -0.52 23.21 -9.25
CA LEU A 277 0.62 22.53 -9.88
C LEU A 277 1.63 22.12 -8.80
N LEU A 278 2.02 20.85 -8.78
CA LEU A 278 3.06 20.33 -7.88
C LEU A 278 4.44 20.40 -8.52
N ALA A 279 5.29 21.30 -8.04
CA ALA A 279 6.68 21.39 -8.47
C ALA A 279 7.60 20.51 -7.60
N PRO A 280 8.57 19.79 -8.17
CA PRO A 280 8.92 19.74 -9.60
C PRO A 280 8.22 18.61 -10.38
N SER A 281 7.24 17.92 -9.78
CA SER A 281 6.59 16.76 -10.42
C SER A 281 5.77 17.06 -11.66
N GLY A 282 5.37 18.32 -11.85
CA GLY A 282 4.46 18.73 -12.92
C GLY A 282 3.02 18.30 -12.70
N ARG A 283 2.69 17.50 -11.66
CA ARG A 283 1.34 16.99 -11.44
C ARG A 283 0.37 18.14 -11.16
N MET A 284 -0.73 18.19 -11.89
CA MET A 284 -1.77 19.18 -11.70
C MET A 284 -2.99 18.60 -10.98
N GLY A 285 -3.77 19.47 -10.37
CA GLY A 285 -5.06 19.16 -9.78
C GLY A 285 -5.92 20.42 -9.69
N PHE A 286 -7.20 20.26 -9.37
CA PHE A 286 -8.05 21.35 -8.90
C PHE A 286 -8.30 21.17 -7.40
N ALA A 287 -7.71 22.02 -6.58
CA ALA A 287 -7.81 21.97 -5.13
C ALA A 287 -8.96 22.83 -4.61
N ARG A 288 -9.80 22.27 -3.73
CA ARG A 288 -10.87 23.03 -3.06
C ARG A 288 -10.31 23.83 -1.90
N LEU A 289 -10.27 25.14 -2.03
CA LEU A 289 -9.69 26.01 -1.02
C LEU A 289 -10.73 26.44 0.02
N ALA A 290 -10.52 26.11 1.29
CA ALA A 290 -11.09 26.87 2.41
C ALA A 290 -10.10 27.97 2.83
N MET A 291 -10.30 28.58 4.00
CA MET A 291 -9.39 29.63 4.50
C MET A 291 -8.05 29.03 4.93
N THR A 292 -8.06 28.10 5.89
CA THR A 292 -6.81 27.54 6.46
C THR A 292 -6.47 26.14 5.93
N ARG A 293 -7.28 25.58 5.03
CA ARG A 293 -7.10 24.20 4.56
C ARG A 293 -7.63 23.91 3.16
N SER A 294 -7.11 22.86 2.55
CA SER A 294 -7.65 22.19 1.37
C SER A 294 -7.82 20.70 1.64
N THR A 295 -9.01 20.18 1.33
CA THR A 295 -9.43 18.82 1.69
C THR A 295 -9.68 17.91 0.49
N TYR A 296 -9.92 18.50 -0.68
CA TYR A 296 -10.28 17.80 -1.90
C TYR A 296 -9.44 18.29 -3.06
N VAL A 297 -8.99 17.35 -3.89
CA VAL A 297 -8.35 17.63 -5.18
C VAL A 297 -9.04 16.80 -6.26
N ARG A 298 -9.44 17.45 -7.35
CA ARG A 298 -10.01 16.81 -8.54
C ARG A 298 -8.99 16.74 -9.65
N PHE A 299 -9.06 15.65 -10.42
CA PHE A 299 -8.16 15.38 -11.55
C PHE A 299 -8.92 15.32 -12.88
N SER A 300 -10.25 15.42 -12.86
CA SER A 300 -11.08 15.50 -14.06
C SER A 300 -12.28 16.38 -13.80
N VAL A 301 -12.67 17.19 -14.76
CA VAL A 301 -13.82 18.10 -14.67
C VAL A 301 -14.43 18.36 -16.05
N ASP A 302 -15.76 18.39 -16.12
CA ASP A 302 -16.48 18.90 -17.29
C ASP A 302 -16.71 20.41 -17.11
N MET A 303 -16.17 21.21 -18.02
CA MET A 303 -16.09 22.68 -17.90
C MET A 303 -17.26 23.41 -18.55
N GLY A 304 -18.04 22.70 -19.38
CA GLY A 304 -19.15 23.27 -20.16
C GLY A 304 -18.79 23.48 -21.62
N ALA A 305 -19.54 24.34 -22.31
CA ALA A 305 -19.37 24.57 -23.74
C ALA A 305 -18.37 25.69 -24.07
N PHE A 306 -17.58 25.50 -25.13
CA PHE A 306 -16.60 26.44 -25.66
C PHE A 306 -16.66 26.44 -27.19
N THR A 307 -16.42 27.59 -27.84
CA THR A 307 -16.46 27.70 -29.29
C THR A 307 -15.05 27.95 -29.84
N VAL A 308 -14.63 27.16 -30.83
CA VAL A 308 -13.35 27.31 -31.54
C VAL A 308 -13.55 26.89 -33.00
N GLY A 309 -12.97 27.65 -33.94
CA GLY A 309 -13.16 27.39 -35.37
C GLY A 309 -14.63 27.44 -35.83
N GLY A 310 -15.46 28.27 -35.17
CA GLY A 310 -16.91 28.35 -35.46
C GLY A 310 -17.74 27.16 -34.93
N LEU A 311 -17.11 26.12 -34.38
CA LEU A 311 -17.77 24.95 -33.83
C LEU A 311 -17.86 25.02 -32.30
N ARG A 312 -18.97 24.55 -31.75
CA ARG A 312 -19.23 24.50 -30.30
C ARG A 312 -18.91 23.12 -29.75
N PHE A 313 -18.08 23.07 -28.71
CA PHE A 313 -17.63 21.84 -28.05
C PHE A 313 -18.01 21.84 -26.57
N ASN A 314 -18.40 20.67 -26.06
CA ASN A 314 -18.32 20.36 -24.64
C ASN A 314 -16.86 20.05 -24.28
N VAL A 315 -16.34 20.76 -23.29
CA VAL A 315 -14.95 20.67 -22.86
C VAL A 315 -14.86 19.90 -21.56
N SER A 316 -13.98 18.90 -21.51
CA SER A 316 -13.57 18.26 -20.26
C SER A 316 -12.06 18.36 -20.10
N VAL A 317 -11.60 18.57 -18.88
CA VAL A 317 -10.18 18.68 -18.53
C VAL A 317 -9.80 17.46 -17.71
N ARG A 318 -8.70 16.80 -18.07
CA ARG A 318 -8.10 15.71 -17.32
C ARG A 318 -6.67 16.07 -16.94
N LEU A 319 -6.29 15.76 -15.71
CA LEU A 319 -5.00 16.06 -15.12
C LEU A 319 -4.35 14.72 -14.72
N PRO A 320 -3.39 14.21 -15.52
CA PRO A 320 -2.81 12.89 -15.30
C PRO A 320 -2.23 12.71 -13.90
N LYS A 321 -2.50 11.56 -13.26
CA LYS A 321 -1.92 11.22 -11.95
C LYS A 321 -0.39 11.15 -12.01
N LYS A 322 0.14 10.72 -13.15
CA LYS A 322 1.57 10.63 -13.46
C LYS A 322 1.79 11.39 -14.78
N PRO A 323 2.04 12.71 -14.73
CA PRO A 323 2.32 13.49 -15.94
C PRO A 323 3.63 13.00 -16.56
N ASP A 324 3.65 12.91 -17.88
CA ASP A 324 4.81 12.55 -18.70
C ASP A 324 5.38 13.82 -19.35
N GLU A 325 5.11 14.01 -20.64
CA GLU A 325 5.37 15.22 -21.40
C GLU A 325 4.22 16.22 -21.25
N ALA A 326 3.01 15.76 -20.89
CA ALA A 326 1.84 16.60 -20.66
C ALA A 326 1.29 16.42 -19.24
N ASN A 327 0.89 17.54 -18.62
CA ASN A 327 0.25 17.54 -17.30
C ASN A 327 -1.19 18.05 -17.31
N MET A 328 -1.71 18.36 -18.51
CA MET A 328 -3.12 18.66 -18.75
C MET A 328 -3.55 18.08 -20.09
N GLU A 329 -4.75 17.52 -20.12
CA GLU A 329 -5.44 17.09 -21.34
C GLU A 329 -6.78 17.81 -21.41
N ILE A 330 -7.06 18.46 -22.53
CA ILE A 330 -8.35 19.08 -22.81
C ILE A 330 -9.04 18.27 -23.89
N VAL A 331 -10.14 17.62 -23.52
CA VAL A 331 -10.95 16.83 -24.43
C VAL A 331 -12.13 17.67 -24.90
N LEU A 332 -12.16 17.95 -26.20
CA LEU A 332 -13.18 18.68 -26.91
C LEU A 332 -14.12 17.69 -27.60
N ARG A 333 -15.39 17.66 -27.21
CA ARG A 333 -16.42 16.86 -27.88
C ARG A 333 -17.44 17.80 -28.51
N PRO A 334 -17.83 17.67 -29.78
CA PRO A 334 -18.80 18.58 -30.36
C PRO A 334 -20.11 18.56 -29.54
N ALA A 335 -20.73 19.71 -29.36
CA ALA A 335 -21.90 19.86 -28.49
C ALA A 335 -23.21 19.37 -29.12
N ALA A 336 -23.21 19.02 -30.41
CA ALA A 336 -24.38 18.46 -31.08
C ALA A 336 -24.73 17.07 -30.51
N GLU A 337 -26.02 16.83 -30.27
CA GLU A 337 -26.54 15.65 -29.56
C GLU A 337 -26.15 14.28 -30.15
N TYR A 338 -25.62 14.25 -31.37
CA TYR A 338 -25.26 13.02 -32.09
C TYR A 338 -23.81 12.95 -32.56
N ALA A 339 -22.94 13.85 -32.08
CA ALA A 339 -21.53 13.86 -32.49
C ALA A 339 -20.74 12.70 -31.85
N THR A 340 -20.33 11.73 -32.66
CA THR A 340 -19.42 10.65 -32.25
C THR A 340 -17.98 11.05 -32.54
N GLY A 341 -17.19 11.40 -31.52
CA GLY A 341 -15.78 11.74 -31.69
C GLY A 341 -15.36 12.98 -30.89
N GLY A 342 -14.11 13.39 -31.03
CA GLY A 342 -13.60 14.61 -30.39
C GLY A 342 -12.13 14.86 -30.72
N LEU A 343 -11.56 15.86 -30.06
CA LEU A 343 -10.12 16.11 -30.03
C LEU A 343 -9.62 16.03 -28.59
N THR A 344 -8.44 15.46 -28.40
CA THR A 344 -7.68 15.58 -27.15
C THR A 344 -6.45 16.43 -27.41
N LEU A 345 -6.43 17.60 -26.78
CA LEU A 345 -5.28 18.50 -26.76
C LEU A 345 -4.46 18.21 -25.50
N ARG A 346 -3.26 17.66 -25.66
CA ARG A 346 -2.31 17.41 -24.57
C ARG A 346 -1.37 18.60 -24.44
N LEU A 347 -1.27 19.12 -23.21
CA LEU A 347 -0.56 20.35 -22.89
C LEU A 347 0.45 20.14 -21.78
N ALA A 348 1.62 20.76 -21.94
CA ALA A 348 2.62 20.90 -20.91
C ALA A 348 2.50 22.29 -20.28
N PHE A 349 2.12 22.36 -19.01
CA PHE A 349 2.09 23.59 -18.22
C PHE A 349 3.25 23.63 -17.26
N ASP A 350 4.15 24.59 -17.41
CA ASP A 350 5.32 24.71 -16.54
C ASP A 350 5.12 25.66 -15.35
N GLY A 351 3.94 26.24 -15.18
CA GLY A 351 3.68 27.26 -14.17
C GLY A 351 3.68 28.68 -14.71
N ALA A 352 4.18 28.90 -15.93
CA ALA A 352 4.19 30.21 -16.59
C ALA A 352 3.44 30.19 -17.92
N ALA A 353 3.63 29.14 -18.73
CA ALA A 353 3.03 29.03 -20.04
C ALA A 353 2.56 27.60 -20.31
N PHE A 354 1.63 27.48 -21.27
CA PHE A 354 1.22 26.22 -21.85
C PHE A 354 1.94 26.01 -23.17
N GLU A 355 2.37 24.77 -23.40
CA GLU A 355 2.91 24.30 -24.67
C GLU A 355 2.07 23.14 -25.17
N VAL A 356 1.74 23.15 -26.46
CA VAL A 356 1.03 22.05 -27.10
C VAL A 356 2.01 20.90 -27.31
N VAL A 357 1.75 19.76 -26.68
CA VAL A 357 2.53 18.53 -26.86
C VAL A 357 1.97 17.74 -28.03
N SER A 358 0.66 17.60 -28.09
CA SER A 358 -0.04 16.95 -29.20
C SER A 358 -1.51 17.33 -29.23
N CYS A 359 -2.12 17.23 -30.40
CA CYS A 359 -3.57 17.28 -30.59
C CYS A 359 -3.95 16.05 -31.41
N GLN A 360 -4.82 15.20 -30.87
CA GLN A 360 -5.19 13.94 -31.51
C GLN A 360 -6.71 13.79 -31.57
N PRO A 361 -7.25 13.26 -32.67
CA PRO A 361 -8.62 12.77 -32.70
C PRO A 361 -8.86 11.76 -31.57
N VAL A 362 -9.99 11.90 -30.89
CA VAL A 362 -10.48 10.88 -29.97
C VAL A 362 -11.36 9.97 -30.79
N ASP A 363 -10.88 8.75 -31.03
CA ASP A 363 -11.71 7.71 -31.60
C ASP A 363 -12.98 7.61 -30.76
N ALA A 364 -14.13 7.71 -31.42
CA ALA A 364 -15.38 7.39 -30.80
C ALA A 364 -15.25 5.95 -30.28
N ASN A 365 -15.20 5.78 -28.96
CA ASN A 365 -15.34 4.46 -28.37
C ASN A 365 -16.60 3.86 -29.02
N PRO A 366 -16.51 2.76 -29.79
CA PRO A 366 -17.63 2.27 -30.58
C PRO A 366 -18.63 1.60 -29.62
N ILE A 367 -19.28 2.40 -28.79
CA ILE A 367 -20.50 2.02 -28.12
C ILE A 367 -21.48 1.87 -29.28
N ARG A 368 -21.74 0.61 -29.65
CA ARG A 368 -22.72 0.18 -30.65
C ARG A 368 -24.10 0.75 -30.30
N TYR A 369 -24.35 2.01 -30.63
CA TYR A 369 -25.71 2.48 -30.84
C TYR A 369 -26.15 1.87 -32.16
N ARG A 370 -27.04 0.88 -32.05
CA ARG A 370 -27.85 0.44 -33.17
C ARG A 370 -28.52 1.68 -33.76
N ASP A 371 -28.35 1.85 -35.06
CA ASP A 371 -29.12 2.71 -35.96
C ASP A 371 -28.58 4.16 -36.19
N ASN A 372 -27.78 4.28 -37.27
CA ASN A 372 -27.76 5.32 -38.32
C ASN A 372 -27.55 6.82 -38.04
N TYR A 373 -27.11 7.27 -36.87
CA TYR A 373 -26.75 8.69 -36.68
C TYR A 373 -25.26 8.88 -36.44
N TRP A 374 -24.45 8.72 -37.50
CA TRP A 374 -23.10 9.25 -37.53
C TRP A 374 -23.20 10.72 -37.91
N LEU A 375 -22.88 11.63 -36.98
CA LEU A 375 -22.50 12.97 -37.40
C LEU A 375 -21.27 12.77 -38.28
N ASP A 376 -21.41 13.10 -39.56
CA ASP A 376 -20.38 12.81 -40.55
C ASP A 376 -19.18 13.72 -40.27
N TRP A 377 -18.26 13.24 -39.43
CA TRP A 377 -16.95 13.88 -39.22
C TRP A 377 -16.20 14.07 -40.54
N LYS A 378 -16.63 13.42 -41.65
CA LYS A 378 -16.09 13.71 -42.99
C LYS A 378 -16.42 15.11 -43.50
N ALA A 379 -17.44 15.78 -42.96
CA ALA A 379 -17.78 17.15 -43.35
C ALA A 379 -16.97 18.21 -42.60
N VAL A 380 -16.32 17.83 -41.48
CA VAL A 380 -15.39 18.70 -40.76
C VAL A 380 -13.99 18.31 -41.17
N ASP A 381 -13.26 19.23 -41.80
CA ASP A 381 -11.84 19.02 -42.04
C ASP A 381 -11.12 18.93 -40.69
N VAL A 382 -10.71 17.71 -40.32
CA VAL A 382 -10.05 17.43 -39.04
C VAL A 382 -8.73 18.18 -38.93
N ASP A 383 -8.02 18.37 -40.05
CA ASP A 383 -6.75 19.08 -40.07
C ASP A 383 -6.99 20.59 -39.88
N GLU A 384 -8.03 21.16 -40.49
CA GLU A 384 -8.43 22.55 -40.25
C GLU A 384 -8.84 22.75 -38.78
N LEU A 385 -9.58 21.81 -38.20
CA LEU A 385 -9.98 21.90 -36.80
C LEU A 385 -8.78 21.74 -35.85
N VAL A 386 -7.85 20.82 -36.13
CA VAL A 386 -6.60 20.67 -35.37
C VAL A 386 -5.78 21.96 -35.47
N ALA A 387 -5.65 22.55 -36.66
CA ALA A 387 -4.99 23.84 -36.84
C ALA A 387 -5.68 24.95 -36.03
N ALA A 388 -7.00 25.02 -36.05
CA ALA A 388 -7.76 26.00 -35.27
C ALA A 388 -7.58 25.80 -33.74
N VAL A 389 -7.62 24.56 -33.25
CA VAL A 389 -7.46 24.26 -31.81
C VAL A 389 -6.03 24.47 -31.32
N THR A 390 -5.04 24.26 -32.18
CA THR A 390 -3.62 24.45 -31.87
C THR A 390 -3.11 25.87 -32.14
N ASP A 391 -3.92 26.73 -32.76
CA ASP A 391 -3.61 28.15 -32.91
C ASP A 391 -3.31 28.80 -31.54
N PRO A 392 -2.21 29.56 -31.39
CA PRO A 392 -1.80 30.12 -30.10
C PRO A 392 -2.86 30.96 -29.38
N ALA A 393 -3.68 31.73 -30.10
CA ALA A 393 -4.73 32.56 -29.49
C ALA A 393 -5.90 31.69 -28.97
N ASN A 394 -6.24 30.63 -29.72
CA ASN A 394 -7.24 29.66 -29.29
C ASN A 394 -6.75 28.80 -28.12
N VAL A 395 -5.48 28.36 -28.13
CA VAL A 395 -4.87 27.66 -26.98
C VAL A 395 -4.88 28.53 -25.73
N ALA A 396 -4.51 29.81 -25.84
CA ALA A 396 -4.57 30.75 -24.70
C ALA A 396 -5.99 30.91 -24.16
N SER A 397 -6.98 31.06 -25.05
CA SER A 397 -8.40 31.19 -24.68
C SER A 397 -8.94 29.91 -24.04
N LEU A 398 -8.63 28.74 -24.61
CA LEU A 398 -9.08 27.43 -24.14
C LEU A 398 -8.43 27.06 -22.81
N THR A 399 -7.14 27.34 -22.62
CA THR A 399 -6.45 27.11 -21.34
C THR A 399 -6.94 28.08 -20.26
N SER A 400 -7.22 29.34 -20.59
CA SER A 400 -7.88 30.27 -19.68
C SER A 400 -9.27 29.75 -19.26
N PHE A 401 -10.05 29.20 -20.19
CA PHE A 401 -11.33 28.56 -19.88
C PHE A 401 -11.15 27.32 -18.99
N ALA A 402 -10.19 26.44 -19.32
CA ALA A 402 -9.88 25.22 -18.59
C ALA A 402 -9.38 25.45 -17.16
N LEU A 403 -8.72 26.59 -16.90
CA LEU A 403 -8.23 26.97 -15.58
C LEU A 403 -9.24 27.77 -14.74
N GLN A 404 -10.45 28.04 -15.23
CA GLN A 404 -11.41 28.84 -14.48
C GLN A 404 -11.81 28.15 -13.15
N PRO A 405 -11.83 28.87 -12.02
CA PRO A 405 -12.32 28.31 -10.78
C PRO A 405 -13.79 27.92 -10.88
N PHE A 406 -14.17 26.79 -10.28
CA PHE A 406 -15.55 26.31 -10.33
C PHE A 406 -16.04 25.80 -8.97
N ARG A 407 -17.36 25.75 -8.80
CA ARG A 407 -18.00 25.10 -7.67
C ARG A 407 -18.50 23.73 -8.09
N TYR A 408 -18.02 22.69 -7.41
CA TYR A 408 -18.49 21.33 -7.64
C TYR A 408 -19.72 21.06 -6.77
N LYS A 409 -20.84 20.67 -7.38
CA LYS A 409 -22.15 20.53 -6.70
C LYS A 409 -22.14 19.40 -5.67
N GLU A 410 -21.56 18.26 -6.00
CA GLU A 410 -21.51 17.08 -5.14
C GLU A 410 -20.07 16.63 -4.92
N LEU A 411 -19.49 17.05 -3.81
CA LEU A 411 -18.22 16.46 -3.38
C LEU A 411 -18.59 15.19 -2.65
N GLY A 412 -18.23 14.03 -3.21
CA GLY A 412 -18.33 12.76 -2.49
C GLY A 412 -17.66 12.95 -1.13
N THR A 413 -18.46 12.98 -0.05
CA THR A 413 -18.03 13.38 1.29
C THR A 413 -16.97 12.46 1.88
N HIS A 414 -16.81 11.28 1.27
CA HIS A 414 -15.84 10.24 1.61
C HIS A 414 -14.52 10.35 0.84
N ASP A 415 -14.44 11.15 -0.23
CA ASP A 415 -13.28 11.19 -1.16
C ASP A 415 -12.30 12.33 -0.80
N LYS A 416 -11.89 12.39 0.47
CA LYS A 416 -10.91 13.39 0.95
C LYS A 416 -9.50 12.90 0.61
N ASN A 417 -8.94 13.48 -0.45
CA ASN A 417 -7.72 12.97 -1.09
C ASN A 417 -6.57 13.99 -1.14
N ALA A 418 -6.65 15.11 -0.42
CA ALA A 418 -5.60 16.13 -0.44
C ALA A 418 -4.21 15.56 -0.06
N ALA A 419 -4.15 14.62 0.88
CA ALA A 419 -2.91 13.98 1.30
C ALA A 419 -2.27 13.06 0.25
N GLU A 420 -3.04 12.59 -0.74
CA GLU A 420 -2.52 11.81 -1.86
C GLU A 420 -1.95 12.69 -2.99
N PHE A 421 -2.29 13.98 -2.93
CA PHE A 421 -1.84 14.97 -3.89
C PHE A 421 -0.64 15.74 -3.35
N PHE A 422 -0.80 16.41 -2.21
CA PHE A 422 0.22 17.30 -1.68
C PHE A 422 1.38 16.56 -0.99
N PRO A 423 2.62 17.08 -1.10
CA PRO A 423 3.72 16.62 -0.25
C PRO A 423 3.42 16.84 1.23
N ALA A 424 4.06 16.05 2.11
CA ALA A 424 3.89 16.18 3.56
C ALA A 424 4.17 17.60 4.07
N HIS A 425 5.19 18.26 3.53
CA HIS A 425 5.49 19.68 3.76
C HIS A 425 5.74 20.37 2.43
N CYS A 426 5.15 21.54 2.21
CA CYS A 426 5.33 22.31 1.00
C CYS A 426 5.24 23.82 1.24
N THR A 427 5.68 24.57 0.22
CA THR A 427 5.42 26.01 0.12
C THR A 427 4.42 26.22 -1.00
N LEU A 428 3.37 26.98 -0.73
CA LEU A 428 2.39 27.41 -1.72
C LEU A 428 2.72 28.83 -2.19
N THR A 429 2.70 29.04 -3.49
CA THR A 429 2.71 30.36 -4.11
C THR A 429 1.53 30.48 -5.06
N LEU A 430 0.98 31.67 -5.19
CA LEU A 430 0.01 31.96 -6.26
C LEU A 430 0.79 32.46 -7.48
N VAL A 431 0.39 32.08 -8.68
CA VAL A 431 0.90 32.64 -9.95
C VAL A 431 -0.21 33.16 -10.83
N GLN A 432 0.09 34.18 -11.62
CA GLN A 432 -0.78 34.70 -12.67
C GLN A 432 -0.41 34.10 -14.02
N VAL A 433 -1.39 33.53 -14.73
CA VAL A 433 -1.26 33.03 -16.10
C VAL A 433 -2.38 33.62 -16.92
N GLY A 434 -2.07 34.63 -17.74
CA GLY A 434 -3.09 35.49 -18.35
C GLY A 434 -3.97 36.14 -17.28
N GLU A 435 -5.28 35.88 -17.34
CA GLU A 435 -6.25 36.34 -16.34
C GLU A 435 -6.49 35.34 -15.20
N ARG A 436 -5.88 34.15 -15.27
CA ARG A 436 -6.12 33.06 -14.33
C ARG A 436 -5.07 33.01 -13.23
N ARG A 437 -5.47 32.43 -12.11
CA ARG A 437 -4.63 32.24 -10.93
C ARG A 437 -4.41 30.75 -10.71
N VAL A 438 -3.16 30.34 -10.57
CA VAL A 438 -2.78 28.94 -10.33
C VAL A 438 -1.94 28.87 -9.07
N LEU A 439 -2.21 27.90 -8.20
CA LEU A 439 -1.34 27.63 -7.05
C LEU A 439 -0.16 26.76 -7.49
N ILE A 440 1.05 27.08 -7.05
CA ILE A 440 2.21 26.21 -7.17
C ILE A 440 2.56 25.69 -5.78
N ALA A 441 2.56 24.37 -5.61
CA ALA A 441 2.98 23.71 -4.39
C ALA A 441 4.35 23.07 -4.61
N ARG A 442 5.35 23.53 -3.86
CA ARG A 442 6.72 23.03 -3.93
C ARG A 442 7.04 22.24 -2.67
N ALA A 443 7.42 20.97 -2.81
CA ALA A 443 7.91 20.17 -1.69
C ALA A 443 9.09 20.88 -1.01
N ARG A 444 9.09 20.88 0.33
CA ARG A 444 10.18 21.43 1.13
C ARG A 444 11.21 20.38 1.50
#